data_AF-A0A1M7CN20-F1
#
_entry.id   AF-A0A1M7CN20-F1
#
_cell.length_a   1.000
_cell.length_b   1.000
_cell.length_c   1.000
_cell.angle_alpha   90.00
_cell.angle_beta   90.00
_cell.angle_gamma   90.00
#
_symmetry.space_group_name_H-M   'P 1'
#
loop_
_entity.id
_entity.type
_entity.pdbx_description
1 polymer ?
#
loop_
_entity_poly.entity_id
_entity_poly.type
_entity_poly.pdbx_seq_one_letter_code
_entity_poly.pdbx_strand_id
1 'polypeptide(L)'
;MKVKRFGKNLIFVAQIMVAVLICVYMWGCSDDVSMHWSEERSLGKVVGFVDDSLAIVNTSRYWHEEVEPTFGLSYDRSGYAHPGLSLYNYRVQLDGPVWFDTLDNSRDDDFEYVKGQLLDSVIWGGDPKSEVSFWKIGGKPHKMKIKKLFDGCSVEVGYTTKLRPWFDGKILVMGERNVPPDVKGFDMDSLGNEYCQYGVLDTIQKTVTYKRLDSDLKWIKKCDDVRAWDGDMYCLKFDKEERTSSLFVNDSLRHVLENDYFWTAGAVLQFQGNILLLERDVCRLENGKIKCFASASSSGISFKNREDDVYIVY
;
A
#
# COMPACT_ATOMS: atom_id res chain seq x y z
N MET A 1 38.24 24.33 -78.40
CA MET A 1 38.10 24.30 -76.92
C MET A 1 36.85 23.48 -76.60
N LYS A 2 37.00 22.24 -76.09
CA LYS A 2 35.89 21.30 -75.85
C LYS A 2 35.24 21.60 -74.50
N VAL A 3 33.98 22.06 -74.50
CA VAL A 3 33.17 22.22 -73.28
C VAL A 3 32.61 20.85 -72.88
N LYS A 4 32.98 20.37 -71.69
CA LYS A 4 32.48 19.11 -71.11
C LYS A 4 31.00 19.30 -70.70
N ARG A 5 30.10 18.51 -71.29
CA ARG A 5 28.71 18.33 -70.82
C ARG A 5 28.69 17.46 -69.57
N PHE A 6 28.77 18.07 -68.39
CA PHE A 6 28.39 17.46 -67.12
C PHE A 6 27.22 18.26 -66.55
N GLY A 7 25.98 17.79 -66.71
CA GLY A 7 24.84 18.60 -66.24
C GLY A 7 23.45 18.05 -66.51
N LYS A 8 23.27 16.72 -66.60
CA LYS A 8 21.92 16.13 -66.64
C LYS A 8 21.72 15.05 -65.57
N ASN A 9 22.74 14.22 -65.34
CA ASN A 9 22.65 13.15 -64.33
C ASN A 9 22.66 13.68 -62.89
N LEU A 10 23.35 14.80 -62.60
CA LEU A 10 23.41 15.37 -61.25
C LEU A 10 22.07 16.01 -60.82
N ILE A 11 21.34 16.61 -61.77
CA ILE A 11 20.04 17.25 -61.53
C ILE A 11 18.94 16.19 -61.33
N PHE A 12 19.00 15.10 -62.10
CA PHE A 12 18.06 13.98 -61.94
C PHE A 12 18.23 13.26 -60.60
N VAL A 13 19.47 13.05 -60.14
CA VAL A 13 19.76 12.43 -58.83
C VAL A 13 19.35 13.35 -57.66
N ALA A 14 19.54 14.67 -57.80
CA ALA A 14 19.08 15.63 -56.80
C ALA A 14 17.54 15.69 -56.69
N GLN A 15 16.82 15.61 -57.80
CA GLN A 15 15.34 15.57 -57.80
C GLN A 15 14.79 14.29 -57.17
N ILE A 16 15.44 13.14 -57.42
CA ILE A 16 15.05 11.87 -56.80
C ILE A 16 15.33 11.89 -55.28
N MET A 17 16.46 12.45 -54.84
CA MET A 17 16.74 12.56 -53.39
C MET A 17 15.79 13.51 -52.66
N VAL A 18 15.41 14.64 -53.27
CA VAL A 18 14.42 15.56 -52.68
C VAL A 18 13.03 14.92 -52.62
N ALA A 19 12.62 14.16 -53.65
CA ALA A 19 11.35 13.44 -53.63
C ALA A 19 11.33 12.32 -52.56
N VAL A 20 12.43 11.58 -52.37
CA VAL A 20 12.55 10.56 -51.31
C VAL A 20 12.53 11.20 -49.92
N LEU A 21 13.23 12.32 -49.71
CA LEU A 21 13.20 13.06 -48.44
C LEU A 21 11.80 13.61 -48.11
N ILE A 22 11.05 14.10 -49.11
CA ILE A 22 9.67 14.57 -48.93
C ILE A 22 8.72 13.40 -48.62
N CYS A 23 8.90 12.25 -49.26
CA CYS A 23 8.12 11.04 -48.95
C CYS A 23 8.41 10.48 -47.55
N VAL A 24 9.65 10.62 -47.06
CA VAL A 24 10.02 10.18 -45.69
C VAL A 24 9.55 11.18 -44.63
N TYR A 25 9.51 12.49 -44.93
CA TYR A 25 8.96 13.52 -44.01
C TYR A 25 7.44 13.50 -43.90
N MET A 26 6.71 13.02 -44.93
CA MET A 26 5.25 12.84 -44.86
C MET A 26 4.82 11.53 -44.17
N TRP A 27 5.78 10.70 -43.73
CA TRP A 27 5.57 9.54 -42.87
C TRP A 27 6.02 9.81 -41.44
N GLY A 28 5.74 11.01 -40.93
CA GLY A 28 5.62 11.22 -39.50
C GLY A 28 4.39 10.47 -38.98
N CYS A 29 4.49 9.13 -38.89
CA CYS A 29 3.55 8.29 -38.17
C CYS A 29 3.79 8.53 -36.68
N SER A 30 3.26 9.62 -36.17
CA SER A 30 3.11 9.85 -34.74
C SER A 30 1.73 9.33 -34.39
N ASP A 31 1.66 8.35 -33.50
CA ASP A 31 0.38 7.98 -32.89
C ASP A 31 -0.18 9.21 -32.17
N ASP A 32 -1.47 9.49 -32.36
CA ASP A 32 -2.13 10.55 -31.62
C ASP A 32 -2.44 10.00 -30.21
N VAL A 33 -1.85 10.62 -29.20
CA VAL A 33 -2.03 10.25 -27.79
C VAL A 33 -2.74 11.40 -27.08
N SER A 34 -3.99 11.16 -26.66
CA SER A 34 -4.74 12.09 -25.81
C SER A 34 -4.60 11.63 -24.36
N MET A 35 -4.33 12.56 -23.45
CA MET A 35 -4.25 12.26 -22.02
C MET A 35 -5.15 13.17 -21.22
N HIS A 36 -6.05 12.55 -20.46
CA HIS A 36 -7.03 13.21 -19.62
C HIS A 36 -6.81 12.84 -18.17
N TRP A 37 -6.65 13.85 -17.32
CA TRP A 37 -6.62 13.70 -15.88
C TRP A 37 -7.96 14.15 -15.31
N SER A 38 -8.51 13.36 -14.39
CA SER A 38 -9.69 13.79 -13.63
C SER A 38 -9.37 15.05 -12.84
N GLU A 39 -10.27 16.04 -12.91
CA GLU A 39 -10.19 17.25 -12.09
C GLU A 39 -10.27 16.90 -10.60
N GLU A 40 -11.18 15.97 -10.28
CA GLU A 40 -11.39 15.44 -8.94
C GLU A 40 -10.43 14.27 -8.63
N ARG A 41 -10.07 14.17 -7.34
CA ARG A 41 -9.30 13.03 -6.83
C ARG A 41 -10.26 11.90 -6.43
N SER A 42 -9.73 10.69 -6.32
CA SER A 42 -10.47 9.54 -5.82
C SER A 42 -11.09 9.81 -4.46
N LEU A 43 -12.12 9.03 -4.11
CA LEU A 43 -12.58 8.95 -2.73
C LEU A 43 -11.40 8.65 -1.81
N GLY A 44 -11.36 9.34 -0.67
CA GLY A 44 -10.34 9.17 0.34
C GLY A 44 -10.37 7.76 0.93
N LYS A 45 -9.22 7.24 1.31
CA LYS A 45 -9.10 6.01 2.08
C LYS A 45 -8.24 6.26 3.30
N VAL A 46 -8.75 5.95 4.50
CA VAL A 46 -7.92 6.01 5.71
C VAL A 46 -6.84 4.94 5.66
N VAL A 47 -5.58 5.36 5.77
CA VAL A 47 -4.40 4.48 5.73
C VAL A 47 -3.63 4.44 7.04
N GLY A 48 -3.97 5.30 8.00
CA GLY A 48 -3.37 5.32 9.33
C GLY A 48 -3.85 6.47 10.22
N PHE A 49 -3.25 6.58 11.40
CA PHE A 49 -3.58 7.56 12.43
C PHE A 49 -2.34 8.16 13.10
N VAL A 50 -2.32 9.46 13.37
CA VAL A 50 -1.21 10.15 14.06
C VAL A 50 -1.68 10.69 15.41
N ASP A 51 -0.87 10.48 16.46
CA ASP A 51 -1.01 11.13 17.78
C ASP A 51 -2.45 11.12 18.31
N ASP A 52 -3.20 10.05 18.01
CA ASP A 52 -4.58 9.81 18.45
C ASP A 52 -5.69 10.81 18.04
N SER A 53 -5.40 11.73 17.13
CA SER A 53 -6.31 12.81 16.76
C SER A 53 -6.38 13.13 15.27
N LEU A 54 -5.43 12.61 14.49
CA LEU A 54 -5.36 12.82 13.04
C LEU A 54 -5.54 11.51 12.28
N ALA A 55 -6.41 11.51 11.28
CA ALA A 55 -6.53 10.44 10.31
C ALA A 55 -5.66 10.77 9.09
N ILE A 56 -4.87 9.79 8.64
CA ILE A 56 -4.10 9.87 7.41
C ILE A 56 -4.99 9.31 6.29
N VAL A 57 -5.34 10.17 5.34
CA VAL A 57 -6.22 9.81 4.22
C VAL A 57 -5.41 9.83 2.93
N ASN A 58 -5.42 8.71 2.22
CA ASN A 58 -4.83 8.59 0.89
C ASN A 58 -5.87 8.90 -0.18
N THR A 59 -5.45 9.61 -1.22
CA THR A 59 -6.23 9.88 -2.43
C THR A 59 -5.33 9.70 -3.65
N SER A 60 -5.90 9.47 -4.82
CA SER A 60 -5.17 9.42 -6.09
C SER A 60 -5.89 10.20 -7.17
N ARG A 61 -5.22 10.52 -8.29
CA ARG A 61 -5.87 11.06 -9.49
C ARG A 61 -6.06 9.98 -10.52
N TYR A 62 -7.29 9.86 -10.99
CA TYR A 62 -7.61 9.03 -12.14
C TYR A 62 -7.05 9.68 -13.42
N TRP A 63 -6.46 8.84 -14.27
CA TRP A 63 -6.04 9.24 -15.61
C TRP A 63 -6.64 8.28 -16.64
N HIS A 64 -6.90 8.83 -17.81
CA HIS A 64 -7.35 8.13 -18.99
C HIS A 64 -6.46 8.56 -20.17
N GLU A 65 -6.00 7.59 -20.95
CA GLU A 65 -5.25 7.79 -22.17
C GLU A 65 -5.97 7.09 -23.30
N GLU A 66 -6.16 7.80 -24.40
CA GLU A 66 -6.60 7.21 -25.67
C GLU A 66 -5.40 7.25 -26.61
N VAL A 67 -5.05 6.09 -27.16
CA VAL A 67 -4.00 5.99 -28.18
C VAL A 67 -4.66 5.63 -29.51
N GLU A 68 -4.56 6.55 -30.47
CA GLU A 68 -4.97 6.33 -31.85
C GLU A 68 -3.72 6.09 -32.71
N PRO A 69 -3.31 4.82 -32.90
CA PRO A 69 -2.13 4.52 -33.68
C PRO A 69 -2.37 4.81 -35.16
N THR A 70 -1.32 5.26 -35.86
CA THR A 70 -1.40 5.56 -37.30
C THR A 70 -1.80 4.32 -38.13
N PHE A 71 -1.42 3.13 -37.65
CA PHE A 71 -1.83 1.84 -38.19
C PHE A 71 -2.16 0.89 -37.05
N GLY A 72 -3.45 0.65 -36.80
CA GLY A 72 -3.88 -0.29 -35.76
C GLY A 72 -5.31 -0.04 -35.30
N LEU A 73 -5.71 -0.78 -34.26
CA LEU A 73 -6.91 -0.48 -33.50
C LEU A 73 -6.53 0.51 -32.40
N SER A 74 -7.37 1.52 -32.19
CA SER A 74 -7.26 2.37 -31.01
C SER A 74 -7.35 1.53 -29.74
N TYR A 75 -6.64 1.96 -28.70
CA TYR A 75 -6.75 1.35 -27.40
C TYR A 75 -6.71 2.41 -26.32
N ASP A 76 -7.48 2.14 -25.26
CA ASP A 76 -7.57 3.03 -24.13
C ASP A 76 -6.84 2.41 -22.94
N ARG A 77 -6.18 3.26 -22.16
CA ARG A 77 -5.57 2.89 -20.89
C ARG A 77 -6.10 3.81 -19.81
N SER A 78 -6.26 3.29 -18.61
CA SER A 78 -6.59 4.12 -17.48
C SER A 78 -6.01 3.56 -16.20
N GLY A 79 -5.90 4.43 -15.20
CA GLY A 79 -5.35 4.06 -13.91
C GLY A 79 -5.41 5.20 -12.91
N TYR A 80 -4.66 5.02 -11.83
CA TYR A 80 -4.54 6.00 -10.78
C TYR A 80 -3.07 6.35 -10.57
N ALA A 81 -2.76 7.63 -10.46
CA ALA A 81 -1.41 8.14 -10.18
C ALA A 81 -1.50 9.38 -9.29
N HIS A 82 -0.37 10.06 -9.07
CA HIS A 82 -0.27 11.21 -8.17
C HIS A 82 -0.86 10.96 -6.78
N PRO A 83 -0.45 9.90 -6.04
CA PRO A 83 -0.99 9.63 -4.72
C PRO A 83 -0.74 10.83 -3.81
N GLY A 84 -1.71 11.10 -2.94
CA GLY A 84 -1.71 12.24 -2.06
C GLY A 84 -2.12 11.84 -0.66
N LEU A 85 -1.44 12.41 0.32
CA LEU A 85 -1.71 12.21 1.73
C LEU A 85 -2.31 13.48 2.31
N SER A 86 -3.47 13.32 2.94
CA SER A 86 -4.13 14.36 3.72
C SER A 86 -4.11 13.96 5.19
N LEU A 87 -3.97 14.94 6.08
CA LEU A 87 -4.25 14.77 7.50
C LEU A 87 -5.56 15.46 7.83
N TYR A 88 -6.48 14.74 8.45
CA TYR A 88 -7.70 15.32 8.96
C TYR A 88 -7.78 15.18 10.48
N ASN A 89 -8.15 16.26 11.15
CA ASN A 89 -8.49 16.17 12.56
C ASN A 89 -9.90 15.59 12.70
N TYR A 90 -10.01 14.38 13.25
CA TYR A 90 -11.31 13.74 13.43
C TYR A 90 -11.95 14.03 14.79
N ARG A 91 -11.23 14.72 15.69
CA ARG A 91 -11.77 15.19 16.97
C ARG A 91 -12.44 16.54 16.88
N VAL A 92 -12.08 17.33 15.86
CA VAL A 92 -12.58 18.67 15.63
C VAL A 92 -13.00 18.76 14.17
N GLN A 93 -14.26 19.11 13.92
CA GLN A 93 -14.74 19.32 12.56
C GLN A 93 -14.10 20.58 11.97
N LEU A 94 -13.25 20.39 10.96
CA LEU A 94 -12.61 21.46 10.20
C LEU A 94 -13.11 21.41 8.76
N ASP A 95 -13.09 22.56 8.08
CA ASP A 95 -13.43 22.68 6.66
C ASP A 95 -12.26 22.21 5.78
N GLY A 96 -11.94 20.92 5.86
CA GLY A 96 -10.87 20.27 5.10
C GLY A 96 -9.70 19.73 5.94
N PRO A 97 -8.65 19.24 5.27
CA PRO A 97 -7.49 18.67 5.94
C PRO A 97 -6.62 19.75 6.58
N VAL A 98 -6.00 19.43 7.72
CA VAL A 98 -5.01 20.30 8.37
C VAL A 98 -3.68 20.32 7.61
N TRP A 99 -3.44 19.33 6.75
CA TRP A 99 -2.25 19.21 5.92
C TRP A 99 -2.55 18.34 4.70
N PHE A 100 -1.94 18.67 3.56
CA PHE A 100 -2.06 17.90 2.33
C PHE A 100 -0.77 17.96 1.53
N ASP A 101 -0.38 16.82 0.93
CA ASP A 101 0.75 16.71 0.03
C ASP A 101 0.45 15.67 -1.07
N THR A 102 1.08 15.84 -2.22
CA THR A 102 0.89 14.98 -3.40
C THR A 102 2.21 14.68 -4.06
N LEU A 103 2.35 13.45 -4.56
CA LEU A 103 3.44 13.12 -5.45
C LEU A 103 3.11 13.55 -6.89
N ASP A 104 4.13 14.04 -7.58
CA ASP A 104 4.10 14.39 -8.99
C ASP A 104 4.82 13.30 -9.80
N ASN A 105 4.39 12.04 -9.61
CA ASN A 105 4.92 10.89 -10.33
C ASN A 105 4.14 10.64 -11.63
N SER A 106 4.85 10.28 -12.71
CA SER A 106 4.18 10.00 -13.97
C SER A 106 3.28 8.77 -13.88
N ARG A 107 2.36 8.64 -14.84
CA ARG A 107 1.55 7.43 -15.04
C ARG A 107 2.38 6.15 -15.21
N ASP A 108 3.62 6.30 -15.70
CA ASP A 108 4.53 5.19 -16.00
C ASP A 108 5.30 4.73 -14.75
N ASP A 109 5.19 5.45 -13.63
CA ASP A 109 5.72 5.02 -12.33
C ASP A 109 4.75 4.00 -11.72
N ASP A 110 4.94 2.73 -12.10
CA ASP A 110 4.23 1.58 -11.54
C ASP A 110 4.76 1.24 -10.12
N PHE A 111 4.64 2.21 -9.22
CA PHE A 111 5.05 2.07 -7.84
C PHE A 111 3.94 2.53 -6.89
N GLU A 112 3.46 1.61 -6.07
CA GLU A 112 2.44 1.90 -5.07
C GLU A 112 3.06 2.51 -3.81
N TYR A 113 3.07 3.84 -3.71
CA TYR A 113 3.69 4.56 -2.58
C TYR A 113 2.95 4.42 -1.24
N VAL A 114 1.69 4.03 -1.25
CA VAL A 114 0.82 4.05 -0.08
C VAL A 114 0.04 2.74 0.03
N LYS A 115 0.52 1.82 0.86
CA LYS A 115 -0.15 0.55 1.21
C LYS A 115 -0.67 0.53 2.64
N GLY A 116 0.02 1.17 3.57
CA GLY A 116 -0.45 1.27 4.96
C GLY A 116 0.50 2.03 5.87
N GLN A 117 0.18 2.07 7.15
CA GLN A 117 0.98 2.74 8.16
C GLN A 117 1.98 1.80 8.83
N LEU A 118 3.22 2.25 9.01
CA LEU A 118 4.27 1.55 9.76
C LEU A 118 4.43 2.14 11.17
N LEU A 119 4.56 3.46 11.27
CA LEU A 119 4.69 4.23 12.52
C LEU A 119 3.72 5.41 12.47
N ASP A 120 3.50 6.07 13.60
CA ASP A 120 2.54 7.19 13.72
C ASP A 120 2.67 8.22 12.59
N SER A 121 3.89 8.58 12.17
CA SER A 121 4.12 9.55 11.07
C SER A 121 4.67 8.96 9.77
N VAL A 122 4.70 7.62 9.62
CA VAL A 122 5.34 6.96 8.48
C VAL A 122 4.39 5.98 7.80
N ILE A 123 4.09 6.29 6.54
CA ILE A 123 3.39 5.41 5.60
C ILE A 123 4.42 4.58 4.85
N TRP A 124 4.06 3.35 4.51
CA TRP A 124 4.88 2.47 3.68
C TRP A 124 4.14 2.08 2.40
N GLY A 125 4.92 1.75 1.38
CA GLY A 125 4.46 1.27 0.08
C GLY A 125 5.47 0.33 -0.57
N GLY A 126 5.18 -0.09 -1.80
CA GLY A 126 6.00 -1.03 -2.57
C GLY A 126 5.83 -2.48 -2.14
N ASP A 127 6.82 -3.30 -2.44
CA ASP A 127 6.86 -4.72 -2.09
C ASP A 127 8.16 -5.04 -1.34
N PRO A 128 8.10 -5.51 -0.07
CA PRO A 128 9.28 -5.91 0.70
C PRO A 128 10.11 -7.02 0.04
N LYS A 129 9.59 -7.67 -1.00
CA LYS A 129 10.33 -8.61 -1.83
C LYS A 129 11.31 -7.95 -2.78
N SER A 130 11.11 -6.70 -3.17
CA SER A 130 11.89 -6.07 -4.25
C SER A 130 12.28 -4.65 -3.91
N GLU A 131 11.31 -3.79 -3.63
CA GLU A 131 11.51 -2.38 -3.36
C GLU A 131 10.39 -1.85 -2.46
N VAL A 132 10.78 -1.23 -1.35
CA VAL A 132 9.85 -0.59 -0.41
C VAL A 132 10.03 0.92 -0.46
N SER A 133 8.97 1.64 -0.12
CA SER A 133 9.03 3.08 0.12
C SER A 133 8.56 3.39 1.53
N PHE A 134 9.25 4.33 2.18
CA PHE A 134 8.78 4.94 3.43
C PHE A 134 8.55 6.42 3.20
N TRP A 135 7.33 6.88 3.47
CA TRP A 135 6.91 8.26 3.36
C TRP A 135 6.59 8.81 4.73
N LYS A 136 7.51 9.61 5.27
CA LYS A 136 7.26 10.40 6.47
C LYS A 136 6.39 11.61 6.10
N ILE A 137 5.30 11.81 6.84
CA ILE A 137 4.43 12.99 6.67
C ILE A 137 5.26 14.28 6.77
N GLY A 138 5.04 15.21 5.84
CA GLY A 138 5.82 16.44 5.71
C GLY A 138 7.20 16.26 5.04
N GLY A 139 7.54 15.05 4.59
CA GLY A 139 8.76 14.75 3.84
C GLY A 139 8.47 14.11 2.49
N LYS A 140 9.52 13.74 1.76
CA LYS A 140 9.39 12.99 0.49
C LYS A 140 9.50 11.48 0.74
N PRO A 141 8.83 10.64 -0.07
CA PRO A 141 9.01 9.19 -0.01
C PRO A 141 10.45 8.78 -0.28
N HIS A 142 10.96 7.82 0.48
CA HIS A 142 12.27 7.23 0.28
C HIS A 142 12.13 5.79 -0.20
N LYS A 143 12.44 5.56 -1.49
CA LYS A 143 12.49 4.22 -2.11
C LYS A 143 13.78 3.49 -1.73
N MET A 144 13.67 2.19 -1.49
CA MET A 144 14.78 1.33 -1.11
C MET A 144 14.61 -0.05 -1.73
N LYS A 145 15.55 -0.44 -2.59
CA LYS A 145 15.65 -1.82 -3.10
C LYS A 145 16.08 -2.76 -1.97
N ILE A 146 15.38 -3.88 -1.87
CA ILE A 146 15.54 -4.88 -0.82
C ILE A 146 16.13 -6.16 -1.39
N LYS A 147 17.13 -6.71 -0.70
CA LYS A 147 17.66 -8.04 -0.98
C LYS A 147 16.94 -9.07 -0.12
N LYS A 148 16.65 -10.23 -0.70
CA LYS A 148 16.03 -11.36 0.01
C LYS A 148 17.10 -12.29 0.58
N LEU A 149 16.89 -12.73 1.81
CA LEU A 149 17.64 -13.77 2.48
C LEU A 149 16.66 -14.77 3.09
N PHE A 150 17.12 -16.01 3.28
CA PHE A 150 16.33 -17.09 3.84
C PHE A 150 17.07 -17.75 5.00
N ASP A 151 16.34 -18.09 6.05
CA ASP A 151 16.85 -18.67 7.29
C ASP A 151 15.94 -19.84 7.71
N GLY A 152 16.40 -21.07 7.45
CA GLY A 152 15.67 -22.30 7.79
C GLY A 152 14.45 -22.65 6.91
N CYS A 153 14.22 -21.90 5.83
CA CYS A 153 13.16 -22.09 4.82
C CYS A 153 13.66 -21.61 3.44
N SER A 154 12.85 -21.73 2.38
CA SER A 154 13.22 -21.37 1.00
C SER A 154 12.12 -20.66 0.22
N VAL A 155 10.88 -20.71 0.70
CA VAL A 155 9.73 -20.05 0.06
C VAL A 155 9.27 -18.90 0.94
N GLU A 156 9.31 -17.69 0.38
CA GLU A 156 8.93 -16.45 1.08
C GLU A 156 7.44 -16.41 1.44
N VAL A 157 7.07 -15.45 2.30
CA VAL A 157 5.65 -15.20 2.59
C VAL A 157 4.92 -14.72 1.32
N GLY A 158 3.75 -15.31 1.05
CA GLY A 158 2.91 -14.99 -0.12
C GLY A 158 1.92 -13.85 0.16
N TYR A 159 1.57 -13.10 -0.90
CA TYR A 159 0.51 -12.06 -1.00
C TYR A 159 0.41 -11.01 0.14
N THR A 160 -0.40 -9.97 -0.09
CA THR A 160 -0.60 -8.71 0.67
C THR A 160 0.22 -8.58 1.95
N THR A 161 1.35 -7.88 1.87
CA THR A 161 2.29 -7.86 2.98
C THR A 161 1.93 -6.77 3.98
N LYS A 162 1.73 -7.09 5.25
CA LYS A 162 1.65 -6.10 6.33
C LYS A 162 3.07 -5.83 6.83
N LEU A 163 3.42 -4.55 6.92
CA LEU A 163 4.63 -4.10 7.62
C LEU A 163 4.27 -3.58 9.00
N ARG A 164 4.96 -4.07 10.02
CA ARG A 164 4.75 -3.70 11.42
C ARG A 164 6.09 -3.47 12.13
N PRO A 165 6.15 -2.60 13.14
CA PRO A 165 7.35 -2.50 13.97
C PRO A 165 7.71 -3.85 14.59
N TRP A 166 9.02 -4.13 14.62
CA TRP A 166 9.59 -5.33 15.23
C TRP A 166 10.71 -4.94 16.22
N PHE A 167 11.25 -5.94 16.92
CA PHE A 167 12.36 -5.72 17.84
C PHE A 167 13.61 -5.16 17.15
N ASP A 168 14.46 -4.51 17.93
CA ASP A 168 15.72 -3.91 17.51
C ASP A 168 15.59 -2.89 16.36
N GLY A 169 14.45 -2.19 16.30
CA GLY A 169 14.17 -1.20 15.25
C GLY A 169 13.97 -1.80 13.85
N LYS A 170 13.79 -3.12 13.75
CA LYS A 170 13.51 -3.82 12.50
C LYS A 170 12.01 -3.78 12.18
N ILE A 171 11.66 -4.27 11.01
CA ILE A 171 10.28 -4.28 10.52
C ILE A 171 9.85 -5.73 10.28
N LEU A 172 8.73 -6.11 10.88
CA LEU A 172 8.08 -7.38 10.64
C LEU A 172 7.38 -7.33 9.29
N VAL A 173 7.59 -8.38 8.51
CA VAL A 173 7.02 -8.59 7.18
C VAL A 173 6.10 -9.80 7.26
N MET A 174 4.78 -9.60 7.20
CA MET A 174 3.79 -10.69 7.24
C MET A 174 2.99 -10.73 5.95
N GLY A 175 2.81 -11.89 5.34
CA GLY A 175 1.91 -12.04 4.20
C GLY A 175 0.45 -12.23 4.62
N GLU A 176 -0.49 -11.98 3.70
CA GLU A 176 -1.89 -12.41 3.85
C GLU A 176 -2.07 -13.89 3.48
N ARG A 177 -2.98 -14.57 4.19
CA ARG A 177 -3.42 -15.94 3.88
C ARG A 177 -3.95 -16.02 2.45
N ASN A 178 -3.55 -17.04 1.72
CA ASN A 178 -4.32 -17.60 0.61
C ASN A 178 -4.07 -19.11 0.53
N VAL A 179 -4.76 -19.84 1.40
CA VAL A 179 -5.11 -21.26 1.23
C VAL A 179 -6.63 -21.31 1.35
N PRO A 180 -7.36 -22.16 0.59
CA PRO A 180 -8.82 -22.27 0.61
C PRO A 180 -9.46 -22.16 2.00
N PRO A 181 -10.74 -21.71 2.08
CA PRO A 181 -11.45 -21.31 3.31
C PRO A 181 -11.49 -22.35 4.45
N ASP A 182 -11.00 -23.56 4.20
CA ASP A 182 -11.02 -24.70 5.10
C ASP A 182 -9.75 -24.81 5.98
N VAL A 183 -8.71 -24.00 5.72
CA VAL A 183 -7.49 -23.95 6.57
C VAL A 183 -7.57 -22.75 7.52
N LYS A 184 -8.01 -23.01 8.75
CA LYS A 184 -8.12 -22.01 9.82
C LYS A 184 -6.73 -21.69 10.40
N GLY A 185 -6.27 -20.45 10.24
CA GLY A 185 -5.12 -19.90 10.98
C GLY A 185 -3.82 -19.75 10.21
N PHE A 186 -2.78 -19.28 10.90
CA PHE A 186 -1.38 -19.14 10.45
C PHE A 186 -0.69 -20.52 10.40
N ASP A 187 -1.42 -21.56 10.00
CA ASP A 187 -0.92 -22.93 9.95
C ASP A 187 -0.14 -23.16 8.66
N MET A 188 0.96 -22.44 8.53
CA MET A 188 1.96 -22.68 7.50
C MET A 188 2.71 -23.99 7.71
N ASP A 189 2.53 -24.67 8.84
CA ASP A 189 3.09 -26.01 9.04
C ASP A 189 2.40 -27.01 8.08
N SER A 190 1.14 -26.74 7.69
CA SER A 190 0.40 -27.51 6.69
C SER A 190 0.92 -27.35 5.25
N LEU A 191 1.66 -26.27 4.95
CA LEU A 191 2.31 -26.03 3.65
C LEU A 191 3.67 -26.72 3.54
N GLY A 192 4.15 -27.33 4.62
CA GLY A 192 5.38 -28.11 4.63
C GLY A 192 6.63 -27.30 4.96
N ASN A 193 7.76 -27.99 4.97
CA ASN A 193 8.95 -27.46 5.62
C ASN A 193 9.73 -26.39 4.84
N GLU A 194 9.28 -26.06 3.65
CA GLU A 194 9.98 -25.15 2.74
C GLU A 194 9.50 -23.71 2.92
N TYR A 195 8.32 -23.50 3.52
CA TYR A 195 7.70 -22.19 3.61
C TYR A 195 8.12 -21.42 4.87
N CYS A 196 8.46 -20.15 4.67
CA CYS A 196 8.78 -19.19 5.71
C CYS A 196 7.50 -18.59 6.29
N GLN A 197 7.47 -18.40 7.62
CA GLN A 197 6.28 -17.95 8.34
C GLN A 197 6.21 -16.42 8.44
N TYR A 198 7.36 -15.76 8.43
CA TYR A 198 7.45 -14.30 8.47
C TYR A 198 8.77 -13.83 7.84
N GLY A 199 8.90 -12.53 7.64
CA GLY A 199 10.17 -11.89 7.32
C GLY A 199 10.53 -10.79 8.31
N VAL A 200 11.82 -10.51 8.43
CA VAL A 200 12.33 -9.35 9.17
C VAL A 200 13.12 -8.48 8.21
N LEU A 201 12.61 -7.28 7.98
CA LEU A 201 13.25 -6.26 7.17
C LEU A 201 14.17 -5.40 8.05
N ASP A 202 15.45 -5.41 7.68
CA ASP A 202 16.49 -4.52 8.20
C ASP A 202 16.73 -3.41 7.16
N THR A 203 16.33 -2.19 7.50
CA THR A 203 16.44 -1.02 6.61
C THR A 203 17.85 -0.46 6.50
N ILE A 204 18.74 -0.78 7.46
CA ILE A 204 20.16 -0.39 7.42
C ILE A 204 20.89 -1.30 6.43
N GLN A 205 20.66 -2.61 6.54
CA GLN A 205 21.25 -3.62 5.65
C GLN A 205 20.54 -3.71 4.28
N LYS A 206 19.32 -3.17 4.19
CA LYS A 206 18.45 -3.26 3.01
C LYS A 206 18.14 -4.70 2.63
N THR A 207 17.89 -5.51 3.66
CA THR A 207 17.65 -6.95 3.53
C THR A 207 16.37 -7.35 4.25
N VAL A 208 15.56 -8.18 3.61
CA VAL A 208 14.52 -8.95 4.29
C VAL A 208 15.02 -10.38 4.48
N THR A 209 15.04 -10.84 5.73
CA THR A 209 15.34 -12.24 6.05
C THR A 209 14.05 -12.97 6.35
N TYR A 210 13.68 -13.92 5.50
CA TYR A 210 12.52 -14.78 5.71
C TYR A 210 12.87 -15.96 6.60
N LYS A 211 12.03 -16.20 7.60
CA LYS A 211 12.31 -17.10 8.71
C LYS A 211 11.11 -17.95 9.07
N ARG A 212 11.37 -18.97 9.87
CA ARG A 212 10.36 -19.73 10.61
C ARG A 212 10.28 -19.25 12.04
N LEU A 213 9.13 -19.48 12.66
CA LEU A 213 8.91 -19.12 14.06
C LEU A 213 9.73 -20.04 14.95
N ASP A 214 10.60 -19.42 15.74
CA ASP A 214 11.29 -20.05 16.85
C ASP A 214 10.27 -20.52 17.91
N SER A 215 10.69 -21.43 18.79
CA SER A 215 9.79 -22.08 19.76
C SER A 215 9.03 -21.09 20.65
N ASP A 216 9.70 -20.00 21.03
CA ASP A 216 9.18 -18.90 21.85
C ASP A 216 8.24 -17.96 21.09
N LEU A 217 8.25 -18.00 19.75
CA LEU A 217 7.38 -17.20 18.88
C LEU A 217 6.22 -18.00 18.29
N LYS A 218 6.17 -19.33 18.47
CA LYS A 218 5.11 -20.17 17.90
C LYS A 218 3.70 -19.74 18.28
N TRP A 219 3.52 -19.08 19.42
CA TRP A 219 2.22 -18.64 19.88
C TRP A 219 1.58 -17.59 18.96
N ILE A 220 2.36 -16.83 18.20
CA ILE A 220 1.79 -15.82 17.29
C ILE A 220 1.08 -16.41 16.07
N LYS A 221 1.15 -17.73 15.88
CA LYS A 221 0.41 -18.44 14.83
C LYS A 221 -1.11 -18.33 14.99
N LYS A 222 -1.60 -17.94 16.17
CA LYS A 222 -3.03 -17.71 16.39
C LYS A 222 -3.48 -16.30 15.99
N CYS A 223 -2.56 -15.41 15.65
CA CYS A 223 -2.83 -13.99 15.43
C CYS A 223 -3.20 -13.70 13.97
N ASP A 224 -4.05 -12.69 13.77
CA ASP A 224 -4.36 -12.13 12.45
C ASP A 224 -3.54 -10.85 12.17
N ASP A 225 -3.02 -10.20 13.21
CA ASP A 225 -2.01 -9.14 13.12
C ASP A 225 -1.10 -9.14 14.35
N VAL A 226 0.16 -8.76 14.17
CA VAL A 226 1.22 -8.81 15.20
C VAL A 226 2.12 -7.59 15.08
N ARG A 227 2.54 -7.02 16.21
CA ARG A 227 3.59 -6.00 16.25
C ARG A 227 4.41 -6.07 17.52
N ALA A 228 5.64 -5.57 17.45
CA ALA A 228 6.39 -5.21 18.65
C ALA A 228 6.09 -3.75 19.02
N TRP A 229 5.98 -3.45 20.31
CA TRP A 229 5.81 -2.10 20.84
C TRP A 229 6.32 -2.05 22.29
N ASP A 230 7.17 -1.07 22.61
CA ASP A 230 7.69 -0.83 23.97
C ASP A 230 8.33 -2.07 24.63
N GLY A 231 9.01 -2.88 23.81
CA GLY A 231 9.68 -4.11 24.26
C GLY A 231 8.78 -5.34 24.37
N ASP A 232 7.47 -5.17 24.20
CA ASP A 232 6.49 -6.25 24.24
C ASP A 232 5.99 -6.62 22.83
N MET A 233 5.50 -7.86 22.70
CA MET A 233 4.83 -8.34 21.50
C MET A 233 3.32 -8.36 21.68
N TYR A 234 2.63 -7.65 20.79
CA TYR A 234 1.18 -7.54 20.74
C TYR A 234 0.63 -8.37 19.60
N CYS A 235 -0.44 -9.10 19.89
CA CYS A 235 -1.12 -9.97 18.94
C CYS A 235 -2.62 -9.72 19.01
N LEU A 236 -3.21 -9.45 17.84
CA LEU A 236 -4.65 -9.40 17.67
C LEU A 236 -5.12 -10.72 17.05
N LYS A 237 -6.14 -11.32 17.65
CA LYS A 237 -6.84 -12.48 17.12
C LYS A 237 -8.33 -12.17 17.08
N PHE A 238 -8.97 -12.52 15.97
CA PHE A 238 -10.43 -12.56 15.89
C PHE A 238 -10.92 -14.01 15.94
N ASP A 239 -11.86 -14.28 16.83
CA ASP A 239 -12.58 -15.53 16.89
C ASP A 239 -13.94 -15.38 16.22
N LYS A 240 -14.10 -15.98 15.04
CA LYS A 240 -15.34 -15.89 14.26
C LYS A 240 -16.51 -16.63 14.90
N GLU A 241 -16.23 -17.70 15.65
CA GLU A 241 -17.24 -18.55 16.25
C GLU A 241 -17.81 -17.87 17.49
N GLU A 242 -16.91 -17.40 18.36
CA GLU A 242 -17.26 -16.68 19.59
C GLU A 242 -17.59 -15.20 19.35
N ARG A 243 -17.31 -14.68 18.14
CA ARG A 243 -17.43 -13.25 17.77
C ARG A 243 -16.68 -12.34 18.74
N THR A 244 -15.45 -12.72 19.06
CA THR A 244 -14.62 -11.96 20.00
C THR A 244 -13.32 -11.51 19.35
N SER A 245 -12.91 -10.29 19.65
CA SER A 245 -11.57 -9.79 19.37
C SER A 245 -10.72 -9.90 20.62
N SER A 246 -9.60 -10.63 20.53
CA SER A 246 -8.68 -10.86 21.64
C SER A 246 -7.35 -10.15 21.42
N LEU A 247 -6.85 -9.49 22.47
CA LEU A 247 -5.50 -8.93 22.52
C LEU A 247 -4.62 -9.74 23.46
N PHE A 248 -3.55 -10.30 22.91
CA PHE A 248 -2.50 -10.99 23.64
C PHE A 248 -1.26 -10.11 23.74
N VAL A 249 -0.61 -10.13 24.89
CA VAL A 249 0.69 -9.48 25.12
C VAL A 249 1.65 -10.52 25.68
N ASN A 250 2.70 -10.83 24.93
CA ASN A 250 3.67 -11.88 25.24
C ASN A 250 2.96 -13.21 25.60
N ASP A 251 2.12 -13.71 24.70
CA ASP A 251 1.25 -14.90 24.82
C ASP A 251 0.17 -14.85 25.93
N SER A 252 0.21 -13.86 26.82
CA SER A 252 -0.81 -13.70 27.87
C SER A 252 -2.03 -12.97 27.31
N LEU A 253 -3.21 -13.56 27.43
CA LEU A 253 -4.47 -12.89 27.11
C LEU A 253 -4.65 -11.67 28.03
N ARG A 254 -4.82 -10.49 27.46
CA ARG A 254 -5.01 -9.24 28.21
C ARG A 254 -6.42 -8.70 28.10
N HIS A 255 -7.01 -8.75 26.90
CA HIS A 255 -8.36 -8.25 26.64
C HIS A 255 -9.11 -9.18 25.73
N VAL A 256 -10.43 -9.23 25.97
CA VAL A 256 -11.42 -9.79 25.07
C VAL A 256 -12.48 -8.71 24.89
N LEU A 257 -12.77 -8.38 23.64
CA LEU A 257 -13.88 -7.53 23.26
C LEU A 257 -14.94 -8.44 22.62
N GLU A 258 -16.13 -8.46 23.18
CA GLU A 258 -17.29 -9.12 22.59
C GLU A 258 -17.85 -8.21 21.48
N ASN A 259 -18.05 -8.78 20.29
CA ASN A 259 -18.61 -8.05 19.16
C ASN A 259 -20.06 -8.49 18.94
N ASP A 260 -21.00 -7.59 19.21
CA ASP A 260 -22.45 -7.86 19.07
C ASP A 260 -22.95 -7.81 17.61
N TYR A 261 -22.06 -7.63 16.63
CA TYR A 261 -22.42 -7.41 15.24
C TYR A 261 -22.31 -8.67 14.37
N PHE A 262 -23.10 -8.72 13.30
CA PHE A 262 -22.97 -9.75 12.27
C PHE A 262 -21.71 -9.50 11.42
N TRP A 263 -20.88 -10.53 11.27
CA TRP A 263 -19.69 -10.47 10.45
C TRP A 263 -20.05 -10.11 9.00
N THR A 264 -19.47 -9.03 8.50
CA THR A 264 -19.49 -8.68 7.07
C THR A 264 -18.13 -9.00 6.47
N ALA A 265 -18.08 -9.39 5.20
CA ALA A 265 -16.85 -9.75 4.50
C ALA A 265 -15.78 -8.63 4.45
N GLY A 266 -16.12 -7.40 4.87
CA GLY A 266 -15.23 -6.25 4.93
C GLY A 266 -14.68 -5.92 6.33
N ALA A 267 -14.88 -6.77 7.33
CA ALA A 267 -14.32 -6.56 8.67
C ALA A 267 -12.79 -6.65 8.66
N VAL A 268 -12.10 -5.62 9.17
CA VAL A 268 -10.64 -5.55 9.21
C VAL A 268 -10.17 -5.62 10.67
N LEU A 269 -9.31 -6.60 10.98
CA LEU A 269 -8.58 -6.68 12.26
C LEU A 269 -7.12 -6.32 12.03
N GLN A 270 -6.68 -5.15 12.48
CA GLN A 270 -5.29 -4.74 12.31
C GLN A 270 -4.83 -3.62 13.24
N PHE A 271 -3.51 -3.54 13.44
CA PHE A 271 -2.84 -2.37 13.98
C PHE A 271 -2.65 -1.29 12.91
N GLN A 272 -2.95 -0.04 13.26
CA GLN A 272 -2.63 1.15 12.46
C GLN A 272 -2.04 2.23 13.36
N GLY A 273 -0.71 2.34 13.40
CA GLY A 273 -0.07 3.17 14.42
C GLY A 273 -0.53 2.72 15.80
N ASN A 274 -0.82 3.64 16.71
CA ASN A 274 -1.31 3.28 18.05
C ASN A 274 -2.82 2.93 18.12
N ILE A 275 -3.48 2.81 16.98
CA ILE A 275 -4.90 2.46 16.85
C ILE A 275 -5.08 0.98 16.51
N LEU A 276 -6.12 0.40 17.10
CA LEU A 276 -6.62 -0.95 16.85
C LEU A 276 -7.88 -0.80 16.01
N LEU A 277 -7.85 -1.30 14.78
CA LEU A 277 -9.06 -1.49 14.00
C LEU A 277 -9.59 -2.89 14.32
N LEU A 278 -10.72 -2.93 15.01
CA LEU A 278 -11.41 -4.13 15.46
C LEU A 278 -12.75 -4.24 14.72
N GLU A 279 -12.70 -4.71 13.48
CA GLU A 279 -13.86 -4.82 12.58
C GLU A 279 -14.51 -3.47 12.27
N ARG A 280 -15.51 -3.09 13.07
CA ARG A 280 -16.23 -1.83 13.00
C ARG A 280 -15.85 -0.88 14.11
N ASP A 281 -14.95 -1.24 15.01
CA ASP A 281 -14.54 -0.37 16.09
C ASP A 281 -13.12 0.16 15.87
N VAL A 282 -12.97 1.45 16.08
CA VAL A 282 -11.68 2.13 16.11
C VAL A 282 -11.34 2.36 17.57
N CYS A 283 -10.34 1.62 18.04
CA CYS A 283 -9.97 1.58 19.44
C CYS A 283 -8.53 1.95 19.65
N ARG A 284 -8.19 2.30 20.88
CA ARG A 284 -6.82 2.58 21.31
C ARG A 284 -6.50 1.77 22.55
N LEU A 285 -5.22 1.48 22.75
CA LEU A 285 -4.74 0.88 23.98
C LEU A 285 -4.38 2.01 24.97
N GLU A 286 -5.14 2.14 26.05
CA GLU A 286 -4.89 3.11 27.13
C GLU A 286 -4.67 2.39 28.46
N ASN A 287 -3.50 2.59 29.08
CA ASN A 287 -3.16 1.98 30.37
C ASN A 287 -3.42 0.46 30.39
N GLY A 288 -3.07 -0.20 29.28
CA GLY A 288 -3.31 -1.63 29.10
C GLY A 288 -4.78 -1.99 29.10
N LYS A 289 -5.68 -1.13 28.64
CA LYS A 289 -7.11 -1.41 28.34
C LYS A 289 -7.47 -0.95 26.94
N ILE A 290 -8.31 -1.72 26.25
CA ILE A 290 -8.85 -1.30 24.95
C ILE A 290 -10.00 -0.31 25.19
N LYS A 291 -9.92 0.86 24.56
CA LYS A 291 -10.99 1.85 24.56
C LYS A 291 -11.36 2.23 23.13
N CYS A 292 -12.59 1.92 22.75
CA CYS A 292 -13.14 2.26 21.43
C CYS A 292 -13.75 3.66 21.46
N PHE A 293 -13.56 4.43 20.38
CA PHE A 293 -13.96 5.83 20.30
C PHE A 293 -14.60 6.23 18.96
N ALA A 294 -14.52 5.35 17.96
CA ALA A 294 -15.13 5.58 16.65
C ALA A 294 -15.51 4.23 16.03
N SER A 295 -16.24 4.28 14.92
CA SER A 295 -16.66 3.09 14.20
C SER A 295 -16.23 3.11 12.74
N ALA A 296 -15.75 2.00 12.20
CA ALA A 296 -15.40 1.82 10.80
C ALA A 296 -16.49 1.06 10.03
N SER A 297 -16.64 1.34 8.75
CA SER A 297 -17.51 0.61 7.82
C SER A 297 -16.80 0.43 6.47
N SER A 298 -17.44 -0.31 5.55
CA SER A 298 -16.95 -0.44 4.17
C SER A 298 -16.98 0.87 3.38
N SER A 299 -17.74 1.86 3.84
CA SER A 299 -17.86 3.17 3.20
C SER A 299 -16.95 4.24 3.81
N GLY A 300 -16.19 3.89 4.85
CA GLY A 300 -15.28 4.81 5.52
C GLY A 300 -15.22 4.65 7.03
N ILE A 301 -14.47 5.54 7.70
CA ILE A 301 -14.41 5.60 9.16
C ILE A 301 -15.28 6.74 9.67
N SER A 302 -16.22 6.40 10.55
CA SER A 302 -17.19 7.26 11.22
C SER A 302 -16.75 7.60 12.64
N PHE A 303 -16.47 8.86 12.92
CA PHE A 303 -16.09 9.32 14.27
C PHE A 303 -17.29 9.85 15.04
N LYS A 304 -17.39 9.44 16.32
CA LYS A 304 -18.38 9.96 17.27
C LYS A 304 -17.76 11.12 18.06
N ASN A 305 -18.53 12.19 18.29
CA ASN A 305 -18.12 13.25 19.22
C ASN A 305 -18.33 12.81 20.68
N ARG A 306 -18.03 13.69 21.66
CA ARG A 306 -18.27 13.43 23.10
C ARG A 306 -19.76 13.23 23.47
N GLU A 307 -20.67 13.57 22.57
CA GLU A 307 -22.13 13.57 22.74
C GLU A 307 -22.80 12.42 21.94
N ASP A 308 -22.01 11.46 21.43
CA ASP A 308 -22.42 10.29 20.64
C ASP A 308 -22.99 10.56 19.24
N ASP A 309 -22.92 11.79 18.75
CA ASP A 309 -23.32 12.11 17.39
C ASP A 309 -22.21 11.76 16.38
N VAL A 310 -22.59 11.13 15.26
CA VAL A 310 -21.70 10.68 14.18
C VAL A 310 -21.53 11.79 13.14
N TYR A 311 -20.30 12.29 12.92
CA TYR A 311 -20.14 13.49 12.08
C TYR A 311 -19.10 13.44 10.95
N ILE A 312 -18.21 12.45 10.90
CA ILE A 312 -17.11 12.48 9.93
C ILE A 312 -16.95 11.09 9.33
N VAL A 313 -17.19 10.95 8.02
CA VAL A 313 -16.96 9.73 7.24
C VAL A 313 -15.83 10.02 6.25
N TYR A 314 -14.70 9.31 6.40
CA TYR A 314 -13.60 9.31 5.41
C TYR A 314 -13.53 7.97 4.71
#